data_AF-A0A7V7QI99-F1
#
_entry.id   AF-A0A7V7QI99-F1
#
_cell.length_a   1.000
_cell.length_b   1.000
_cell.length_c   1.000
_cell.angle_alpha   90.00
_cell.angle_beta   90.00
_cell.angle_gamma   90.00
#
_symmetry.space_group_name_H-M   'P 1'
#
loop_
_entity.id
_entity.type
_entity.pdbx_description
1 polymer ?
#
loop_
_entity_poly.entity_id
_entity_poly.type
_entity_poly.pdbx_seq_one_letter_code
_entity_poly.pdbx_strand_id
1 'polypeptide(L)'
;MQKFKELKSKFMLPILSLGLSASMLFTPMSAFAATAYPATELDGELSTFYQGNADDCGAVSAIQALDNSVYGKGLLKKMITVNSNGSYTLNFGAGKQTISKREAASAPITGDLDARIIEAGLQKAMNVYNGCFASDVFTTMTGFKQNTYYGSTSKRNIMNAMAAKFASGQGAMAACDFEIADDSKGIIGNGGHSYSIRWVDNDMVVVINPWDTSKLIYMSRAQFENSIRYMTYVDESSKKVVVYWN
;
A
#
# COMPACT_ATOMS: atom_id res chain seq x y z
N MET A 1 -4.84 56.77 69.84
CA MET A 1 -4.99 55.39 69.32
C MET A 1 -4.06 55.26 68.12
N GLN A 2 -2.83 54.77 68.28
CA GLN A 2 -2.47 53.34 68.28
C GLN A 2 -2.84 52.65 66.95
N LYS A 3 -1.93 52.61 65.97
CA LYS A 3 -1.06 51.46 65.70
C LYS A 3 -0.23 51.65 64.42
N PHE A 4 1.07 51.47 64.61
CA PHE A 4 2.08 51.07 63.64
C PHE A 4 1.61 49.92 62.74
N LYS A 5 2.02 49.95 61.47
CA LYS A 5 2.83 48.87 60.90
C LYS A 5 3.64 49.36 59.70
N GLU A 6 4.93 49.43 59.94
CA GLU A 6 5.98 49.65 58.96
C GLU A 6 6.26 48.38 58.11
N LEU A 7 7.08 48.62 57.09
CA LEU A 7 8.23 47.78 56.66
C LEU A 7 7.92 46.65 55.65
N LYS A 8 8.33 46.83 54.39
CA LYS A 8 9.71 46.61 53.92
C LYS A 8 9.85 46.79 52.41
N SER A 9 10.74 47.70 52.03
CA SER A 9 11.43 47.75 50.73
C SER A 9 12.26 46.49 50.51
N LYS A 10 12.26 45.93 49.29
CA LYS A 10 13.41 45.25 48.67
C LYS A 10 13.39 45.40 47.14
N PHE A 11 14.42 46.09 46.64
CA PHE A 11 15.03 45.91 45.32
C PHE A 11 15.33 44.42 45.04
N MET A 12 15.22 43.98 43.77
CA MET A 12 16.19 43.09 43.09
C MET A 12 15.83 42.95 41.60
N LEU A 13 16.89 42.82 40.79
CA LEU A 13 17.04 43.00 39.35
C LEU A 13 16.28 42.03 38.42
N PRO A 14 16.16 42.37 37.11
CA PRO A 14 15.74 41.44 36.07
C PRO A 14 16.89 40.52 35.67
N ILE A 15 16.71 39.21 35.77
CA ILE A 15 17.61 38.23 35.15
C ILE A 15 16.99 37.80 33.83
N LEU A 16 17.57 38.35 32.77
CA LEU A 16 17.50 37.89 31.40
C LEU A 16 18.26 36.54 31.33
N SER A 17 17.54 35.43 31.19
CA SER A 17 18.14 34.15 30.81
C SER A 17 17.63 33.73 29.43
N LEU A 18 18.48 33.97 28.43
CA LEU A 18 18.47 33.26 27.17
C LEU A 18 18.66 31.76 27.47
N GLY A 19 17.57 30.99 27.40
CA GLY A 19 17.61 29.54 27.31
C GLY A 19 17.51 29.13 25.85
N LEU A 20 18.64 28.78 25.25
CA LEU A 20 18.74 28.23 23.90
C LEU A 20 17.83 27.01 23.74
N SER A 21 16.90 27.10 22.79
CA SER A 21 16.14 26.01 22.21
C SER A 21 17.09 25.04 21.48
N ALA A 22 17.16 23.79 21.95
CA ALA A 22 17.76 22.69 21.18
C ALA A 22 17.30 21.32 21.71
N SER A 23 16.00 21.06 21.74
CA SER A 23 15.52 19.66 21.69
C SER A 23 15.48 19.24 20.23
N MET A 24 16.48 18.47 19.82
CA MET A 24 16.53 17.79 18.54
C MET A 24 15.34 16.83 18.44
N LEU A 25 14.25 17.28 17.83
CA LEU A 25 13.27 16.39 17.23
C LEU A 25 13.97 15.70 16.05
N PHE A 26 14.47 14.49 16.28
CA PHE A 26 14.76 13.55 15.21
C PHE A 26 13.42 13.19 14.56
N THR A 27 12.94 14.03 13.66
CA THR A 27 12.03 13.56 12.63
C THR A 27 12.84 12.61 11.74
N PRO A 28 12.37 11.39 11.46
CA PRO A 28 12.98 10.60 10.41
C PRO A 28 12.87 11.42 9.13
N MET A 29 14.01 11.85 8.58
CA MET A 29 14.02 12.49 7.27
C MET A 29 13.53 11.45 6.27
N SER A 30 12.30 11.61 5.79
CA SER A 30 11.85 11.02 4.54
C SER A 30 12.67 11.66 3.43
N ALA A 31 13.82 11.07 3.14
CA ALA A 31 14.72 11.52 2.09
C ALA A 31 14.12 11.11 0.74
N PHE A 32 13.22 11.94 0.21
CA PHE A 32 12.70 11.82 -1.14
C PHE A 32 13.44 12.83 -2.02
N ALA A 33 14.43 12.34 -2.77
CA ALA A 33 15.11 13.08 -3.82
C ALA A 33 14.67 12.48 -5.16
N ALA A 34 13.86 13.22 -5.93
CA ALA A 34 13.45 12.81 -7.27
C ALA A 34 14.68 12.84 -8.20
N THR A 35 15.11 11.68 -8.68
CA THR A 35 16.00 11.58 -9.84
C THR A 35 15.20 10.97 -11.01
N ALA A 36 15.84 10.57 -12.11
CA ALA A 36 15.16 10.05 -13.30
C ALA A 36 15.22 8.51 -13.42
N TYR A 37 15.55 7.79 -12.35
CA TYR A 37 15.88 6.36 -12.39
C TYR A 37 15.11 5.55 -11.34
N PRO A 38 13.85 5.16 -11.64
CA PRO A 38 12.97 4.49 -10.68
C PRO A 38 13.55 3.23 -10.01
N ALA A 39 14.48 2.55 -10.69
CA ALA A 39 15.20 1.36 -10.16
C ALA A 39 16.09 1.64 -8.94
N THR A 40 16.38 2.91 -8.68
CA THR A 40 17.15 3.37 -7.51
C THR A 40 16.37 4.36 -6.65
N GLU A 41 15.10 4.57 -7.00
CA GLU A 41 14.07 5.41 -6.38
C GLU A 41 13.72 4.99 -4.97
N LEU A 42 13.93 5.82 -3.95
CA LEU A 42 13.10 5.69 -2.77
C LEU A 42 12.34 7.00 -2.62
N ASP A 43 11.21 7.11 -3.31
CA ASP A 43 10.43 8.35 -3.46
C ASP A 43 9.00 8.25 -2.86
N GLY A 44 8.61 7.05 -2.41
CA GLY A 44 7.29 6.80 -1.86
C GLY A 44 6.18 6.88 -2.92
N GLU A 45 6.53 6.69 -4.19
CA GLU A 45 5.66 6.58 -5.34
C GLU A 45 6.00 5.27 -6.08
N LEU A 46 5.04 4.72 -6.83
CA LEU A 46 5.31 3.51 -7.63
C LEU A 46 5.39 3.89 -9.09
N SER A 47 6.51 3.55 -9.71
CA SER A 47 6.70 3.61 -11.15
C SER A 47 6.37 2.26 -11.81
N THR A 48 6.84 2.04 -13.04
CA THR A 48 6.70 0.74 -13.71
C THR A 48 7.64 -0.29 -13.08
N PHE A 49 7.10 -1.46 -12.78
CA PHE A 49 7.83 -2.61 -12.28
C PHE A 49 7.26 -3.90 -12.83
N TYR A 50 8.01 -4.97 -12.67
CA TYR A 50 7.75 -6.26 -13.29
C TYR A 50 7.95 -7.36 -12.26
N GLN A 51 6.98 -8.27 -12.16
CA GLN A 51 7.16 -9.51 -11.42
C GLN A 51 8.37 -10.29 -11.95
N GLY A 52 9.19 -10.80 -11.04
CA GLY A 52 10.32 -11.67 -11.37
C GLY A 52 9.92 -13.14 -11.51
N ASN A 53 10.92 -14.02 -11.43
CA ASN A 53 10.71 -15.46 -11.46
C ASN A 53 10.38 -16.01 -10.05
N ALA A 54 9.21 -15.66 -9.54
CA ALA A 54 8.66 -16.13 -8.27
C ALA A 54 7.13 -16.25 -8.35
N ASP A 55 6.54 -17.12 -7.55
CA ASP A 55 5.10 -17.38 -7.52
C ASP A 55 4.34 -16.36 -6.64
N ASP A 56 4.67 -15.08 -6.73
CA ASP A 56 4.22 -14.00 -5.84
C ASP A 56 3.28 -13.00 -6.51
N CYS A 57 2.62 -13.38 -7.62
CA CYS A 57 1.74 -12.50 -8.40
C CYS A 57 0.68 -11.76 -7.55
N GLY A 58 0.18 -12.40 -6.47
CA GLY A 58 -0.73 -11.79 -5.50
C GLY A 58 -0.08 -10.64 -4.71
N ALA A 59 1.19 -10.78 -4.33
CA ALA A 59 1.95 -9.71 -3.69
C ALA A 59 2.26 -8.57 -4.67
N VAL A 60 2.75 -8.88 -5.87
CA VAL A 60 3.07 -7.86 -6.88
C VAL A 60 1.81 -7.06 -7.26
N SER A 61 0.66 -7.73 -7.44
CA SER A 61 -0.62 -7.08 -7.70
C SER A 61 -1.08 -6.20 -6.53
N ALA A 62 -0.94 -6.68 -5.29
CA ALA A 62 -1.29 -5.91 -4.11
C ALA A 62 -0.39 -4.68 -3.90
N ILE A 63 0.92 -4.81 -4.19
CA ILE A 63 1.87 -3.68 -4.17
C ILE A 63 1.43 -2.64 -5.21
N GLN A 64 1.17 -3.07 -6.45
CA GLN A 64 0.71 -2.15 -7.50
C GLN A 64 -0.53 -1.39 -7.05
N ALA A 65 -1.48 -2.08 -6.41
CA ALA A 65 -2.74 -1.50 -5.99
C ALA A 65 -2.59 -0.34 -4.98
N LEU A 66 -1.44 -0.17 -4.32
CA LEU A 66 -1.12 1.02 -3.53
C LEU A 66 -1.28 2.30 -4.37
N ASP A 67 -0.82 2.29 -5.62
CA ASP A 67 -0.86 3.46 -6.48
C ASP A 67 -2.27 3.75 -7.04
N ASN A 68 -3.20 2.81 -6.93
CA ASN A 68 -4.55 2.94 -7.49
C ASN A 68 -5.52 3.69 -6.58
N SER A 69 -5.09 4.10 -5.39
CA SER A 69 -5.95 4.81 -4.44
C SER A 69 -5.23 5.89 -3.65
N VAL A 70 -6.00 6.90 -3.22
CA VAL A 70 -5.49 7.95 -2.31
C VAL A 70 -5.00 7.35 -0.99
N TYR A 71 -5.75 6.40 -0.43
CA TYR A 71 -5.37 5.70 0.80
C TYR A 71 -4.06 4.91 0.61
N GLY A 72 -3.95 4.12 -0.47
CA GLY A 72 -2.77 3.31 -0.77
C GLY A 72 -1.51 4.14 -0.97
N LYS A 73 -1.58 5.24 -1.73
CA LYS A 73 -0.46 6.19 -1.88
C LYS A 73 -0.06 6.79 -0.52
N GLY A 74 -1.05 7.12 0.31
CA GLY A 74 -0.81 7.62 1.66
C GLY A 74 -0.15 6.59 2.58
N LEU A 75 -0.46 5.31 2.40
CA LEU A 75 0.16 4.19 3.11
C LEU A 75 1.61 4.00 2.65
N LEU A 76 1.85 3.97 1.34
CA LEU A 76 3.17 3.81 0.73
C LEU A 76 4.18 4.84 1.26
N LYS A 77 3.82 6.13 1.26
CA LYS A 77 4.68 7.23 1.73
C LYS A 77 5.14 7.11 3.18
N LYS A 78 4.49 6.26 3.98
CA LYS A 78 4.80 6.01 5.40
C LYS A 78 5.31 4.59 5.66
N MET A 79 5.27 3.72 4.65
CA MET A 79 5.54 2.30 4.81
C MET A 79 7.02 2.05 5.08
N ILE A 80 7.91 2.75 4.36
CA ILE A 80 9.36 2.49 4.38
C ILE A 80 10.07 3.55 5.24
N THR A 81 10.97 3.09 6.11
CA THR A 81 11.91 3.93 6.87
C THR A 81 13.33 3.46 6.57
N VAL A 82 14.21 4.39 6.15
CA VAL A 82 15.63 4.10 5.97
C VAL A 82 16.35 4.21 7.31
N ASN A 83 17.06 3.16 7.70
CA ASN A 83 17.83 3.13 8.93
C ASN A 83 19.24 3.71 8.72
N SER A 84 19.92 4.10 9.80
CA SER A 84 21.27 4.71 9.72
C SER A 84 22.34 3.80 9.11
N ASN A 85 22.20 2.49 9.27
CA ASN A 85 23.06 1.48 8.62
C ASN A 85 22.66 1.19 7.15
N GLY A 86 21.68 1.92 6.62
CA GLY A 86 21.15 1.78 5.27
C GLY A 86 20.25 0.56 5.05
N SER A 87 19.88 -0.20 6.09
CA SER A 87 18.77 -1.16 6.02
C SER A 87 17.42 -0.44 5.95
N TYR A 88 16.35 -1.18 5.66
CA TYR A 88 14.99 -0.64 5.55
C TYR A 88 14.10 -1.26 6.63
N THR A 89 13.28 -0.45 7.29
CA THR A 89 12.20 -0.89 8.16
C THR A 89 10.86 -0.62 7.49
N LEU A 90 10.08 -1.67 7.27
CA LEU A 90 8.72 -1.61 6.77
C LEU A 90 7.73 -1.64 7.93
N ASN A 91 6.85 -0.66 7.96
CA ASN A 91 5.85 -0.45 8.99
C ASN A 91 4.48 -0.99 8.54
N PHE A 92 4.39 -2.31 8.32
CA PHE A 92 3.09 -2.92 7.98
C PHE A 92 2.13 -2.85 9.17
N GLY A 93 0.83 -2.80 8.88
CA GLY A 93 -0.20 -2.82 9.92
C GLY A 93 -0.22 -4.10 10.74
N ALA A 94 0.22 -5.23 10.18
CA ALA A 94 0.39 -6.50 10.91
C ALA A 94 1.68 -6.57 11.76
N GLY A 95 2.60 -5.61 11.63
CA GLY A 95 3.85 -5.57 12.38
C GLY A 95 5.03 -5.06 11.57
N LYS A 96 6.09 -4.63 12.25
CA LYS A 96 7.30 -4.12 11.59
C LYS A 96 8.18 -5.24 11.06
N GLN A 97 8.76 -5.02 9.89
CA GLN A 97 9.80 -5.89 9.32
C GLN A 97 11.05 -5.06 9.00
N THR A 98 12.22 -5.57 9.34
CA THR A 98 13.48 -4.95 8.94
C THR A 98 14.20 -5.85 7.96
N ILE A 99 14.58 -5.29 6.81
CA ILE A 99 15.33 -5.98 5.75
C ILE A 99 16.63 -5.22 5.45
N SER A 100 17.67 -5.96 5.07
CA SER A 100 18.94 -5.44 4.59
C SER A 100 18.84 -4.95 3.14
N LYS A 101 19.84 -4.16 2.71
CA LYS A 101 19.99 -3.79 1.29
C LYS A 101 20.12 -5.02 0.38
N ARG A 102 20.75 -6.09 0.88
CA ARG A 102 20.93 -7.33 0.12
C ARG A 102 19.61 -8.04 -0.10
N GLU A 103 18.75 -8.10 0.91
CA GLU A 103 17.38 -8.65 0.77
C GLU A 103 16.58 -7.85 -0.27
N ALA A 104 16.59 -6.52 -0.21
CA ALA A 104 15.93 -5.66 -1.21
C ALA A 104 16.54 -5.79 -2.62
N ALA A 105 17.84 -6.05 -2.75
CA ALA A 105 18.51 -6.29 -4.02
C ALA A 105 18.24 -7.69 -4.60
N SER A 106 17.82 -8.64 -3.77
CA SER A 106 17.52 -10.01 -4.17
C SER A 106 16.01 -10.27 -4.36
N ALA A 107 15.19 -9.23 -4.16
CA ALA A 107 13.75 -9.29 -4.40
C ALA A 107 13.48 -9.58 -5.89
N PRO A 108 12.57 -10.52 -6.22
CA PRO A 108 12.20 -10.84 -7.60
C PRO A 108 11.71 -9.67 -8.44
N ILE A 109 10.96 -8.72 -7.88
CA ILE A 109 10.51 -7.52 -8.61
C ILE A 109 11.72 -6.79 -9.20
N THR A 110 11.54 -6.31 -10.43
CA THR A 110 12.48 -5.39 -11.09
C THR A 110 11.75 -4.10 -11.47
N GLY A 111 12.50 -3.02 -11.75
CA GLY A 111 11.93 -1.74 -12.19
C GLY A 111 11.92 -0.68 -11.10
N ASP A 112 11.13 -0.85 -10.05
CA ASP A 112 10.92 0.16 -9.00
C ASP A 112 11.55 -0.28 -7.65
N LEU A 113 12.32 0.60 -6.99
CA LEU A 113 12.99 0.24 -5.74
C LEU A 113 12.05 0.26 -4.52
N ASP A 114 11.06 1.16 -4.43
CA ASP A 114 10.02 1.11 -3.39
C ASP A 114 9.30 -0.26 -3.44
N ALA A 115 8.87 -0.69 -4.63
CA ALA A 115 8.20 -1.99 -4.83
C ALA A 115 9.06 -3.18 -4.37
N ARG A 116 10.35 -3.19 -4.72
CA ARG A 116 11.32 -4.24 -4.31
C ARG A 116 11.50 -4.32 -2.80
N ILE A 117 11.59 -3.17 -2.14
CA ILE A 117 11.72 -3.10 -0.67
C ILE A 117 10.46 -3.66 -0.02
N ILE A 118 9.28 -3.33 -0.56
CA ILE A 118 7.99 -3.83 -0.06
C ILE A 118 7.90 -5.34 -0.22
N GLU A 119 8.21 -5.87 -1.40
CA GLU A 119 8.20 -7.31 -1.66
C GLU A 119 9.15 -8.07 -0.72
N ALA A 120 10.40 -7.62 -0.56
CA ALA A 120 11.33 -8.26 0.37
C ALA A 120 10.83 -8.21 1.83
N GLY A 121 10.17 -7.12 2.22
CA GLY A 121 9.52 -7.02 3.53
C GLY A 121 8.35 -7.99 3.69
N LEU A 122 7.50 -8.10 2.67
CA LEU A 122 6.37 -9.04 2.65
C LEU A 122 6.85 -10.49 2.64
N GLN A 123 7.95 -10.81 1.95
CA GLN A 123 8.57 -12.12 2.01
C GLN A 123 8.93 -12.50 3.46
N LYS A 124 9.50 -11.55 4.21
CA LYS A 124 9.83 -11.77 5.62
C LYS A 124 8.60 -11.87 6.52
N ALA A 125 7.54 -11.10 6.22
CA ALA A 125 6.32 -11.09 6.99
C ALA A 125 5.46 -12.36 6.81
N MET A 126 5.37 -12.86 5.57
CA MET A 126 4.35 -13.84 5.19
C MET A 126 4.77 -14.80 4.06
N ASN A 127 6.06 -14.86 3.72
CA ASN A 127 6.62 -15.86 2.79
C ASN A 127 5.96 -15.86 1.38
N VAL A 128 5.81 -14.67 0.78
CA VAL A 128 5.08 -14.46 -0.49
C VAL A 128 5.63 -15.22 -1.71
N TYR A 129 6.90 -15.62 -1.73
CA TYR A 129 7.50 -16.32 -2.87
C TYR A 129 6.96 -17.73 -3.12
N ASN A 130 6.13 -18.26 -2.20
CA ASN A 130 5.50 -19.58 -2.33
C ASN A 130 3.99 -19.49 -2.64
N GLY A 131 3.54 -18.40 -3.25
CA GLY A 131 2.12 -18.14 -3.45
C GLY A 131 1.51 -17.36 -2.30
N CYS A 132 0.69 -16.37 -2.64
CA CYS A 132 -0.17 -15.67 -1.69
C CYS A 132 -1.39 -15.06 -2.40
N PHE A 133 -2.47 -14.85 -1.67
CA PHE A 133 -3.59 -14.04 -2.16
C PHE A 133 -3.33 -12.57 -1.86
N ALA A 134 -3.75 -11.70 -2.78
CA ALA A 134 -3.66 -10.25 -2.60
C ALA A 134 -4.39 -9.79 -1.31
N SER A 135 -5.45 -10.47 -0.88
CA SER A 135 -6.16 -10.17 0.37
C SER A 135 -5.28 -10.37 1.61
N ASP A 136 -4.42 -11.39 1.62
CA ASP A 136 -3.50 -11.62 2.74
C ASP A 136 -2.42 -10.54 2.79
N VAL A 137 -1.98 -10.10 1.61
CA VAL A 137 -1.02 -9.01 1.46
C VAL A 137 -1.64 -7.68 1.89
N PHE A 138 -2.89 -7.40 1.50
CA PHE A 138 -3.65 -6.25 2.00
C PHE A 138 -3.85 -6.30 3.51
N THR A 139 -4.20 -7.44 4.08
CA THR A 139 -4.29 -7.62 5.54
C THR A 139 -2.96 -7.35 6.21
N THR A 140 -1.86 -7.82 5.63
CA THR A 140 -0.51 -7.58 6.16
C THR A 140 -0.19 -6.09 6.15
N MET A 141 -0.31 -5.43 4.99
CA MET A 141 0.03 -4.02 4.82
C MET A 141 -0.84 -3.10 5.69
N THR A 142 -2.13 -3.37 5.80
CA THR A 142 -3.10 -2.49 6.49
C THR A 142 -3.35 -2.85 7.95
N GLY A 143 -3.13 -4.12 8.34
CA GLY A 143 -3.58 -4.67 9.62
C GLY A 143 -5.08 -4.92 9.68
N PHE A 144 -5.82 -4.73 8.59
CA PHE A 144 -7.27 -4.93 8.56
C PHE A 144 -7.64 -6.40 8.42
N LYS A 145 -8.70 -6.80 9.13
CA LYS A 145 -9.23 -8.16 9.05
C LYS A 145 -10.02 -8.35 7.76
N GLN A 146 -9.93 -9.55 7.20
CA GLN A 146 -10.74 -9.93 6.04
C GLN A 146 -12.22 -10.07 6.41
N ASN A 147 -13.10 -9.77 5.47
CA ASN A 147 -14.50 -10.15 5.50
C ASN A 147 -14.87 -10.79 4.16
N THR A 148 -15.35 -12.02 4.21
CA THR A 148 -15.55 -12.85 3.03
C THR A 148 -17.01 -12.89 2.63
N TYR A 149 -17.25 -12.75 1.33
CA TYR A 149 -18.57 -12.69 0.72
C TYR A 149 -18.67 -13.68 -0.44
N TYR A 150 -19.90 -14.14 -0.67
CA TYR A 150 -20.24 -15.08 -1.72
C TYR A 150 -21.54 -14.65 -2.41
N GLY A 151 -21.77 -15.17 -3.61
CA GLY A 151 -23.02 -15.02 -4.35
C GLY A 151 -23.18 -13.70 -5.11
N SER A 152 -24.08 -13.72 -6.10
CA SER A 152 -24.24 -12.66 -7.10
C SER A 152 -24.63 -11.30 -6.53
N THR A 153 -25.46 -11.25 -5.49
CA THR A 153 -25.82 -10.00 -4.81
C THR A 153 -24.59 -9.34 -4.17
N SER A 154 -23.76 -10.12 -3.48
CA SER A 154 -22.54 -9.62 -2.86
C SER A 154 -21.53 -9.15 -3.92
N LYS A 155 -21.34 -9.94 -4.99
CA LYS A 155 -20.52 -9.56 -6.15
C LYS A 155 -20.92 -8.17 -6.67
N ARG A 156 -22.20 -7.97 -6.95
CA ARG A 156 -22.74 -6.71 -7.46
C ARG A 156 -22.51 -5.55 -6.49
N ASN A 157 -22.77 -5.77 -5.20
CA ASN A 157 -22.59 -4.74 -4.17
C ASN A 157 -21.13 -4.31 -4.05
N ILE A 158 -20.20 -5.26 -4.09
CA ILE A 158 -18.76 -5.01 -4.05
C ILE A 158 -18.31 -4.22 -5.28
N MET A 159 -18.73 -4.64 -6.47
CA MET A 159 -18.44 -3.92 -7.72
C MET A 159 -18.98 -2.49 -7.70
N ASN A 160 -20.21 -2.28 -7.23
CA ASN A 160 -20.80 -0.95 -7.09
C ASN A 160 -20.05 -0.08 -6.07
N ALA A 161 -19.62 -0.66 -4.95
CA ALA A 161 -18.84 0.04 -3.94
C ALA A 161 -17.48 0.48 -4.52
N MET A 162 -16.77 -0.41 -5.22
CA MET A 162 -15.52 -0.05 -5.90
C MET A 162 -15.76 1.05 -6.96
N ALA A 163 -16.78 0.91 -7.80
CA ALA A 163 -17.12 1.91 -8.82
C ALA A 163 -17.36 3.31 -8.20
N ALA A 164 -18.08 3.38 -7.08
CA ALA A 164 -18.31 4.63 -6.36
C ALA A 164 -17.01 5.26 -5.83
N LYS A 165 -16.06 4.44 -5.36
CA LYS A 165 -14.73 4.92 -4.92
C LYS A 165 -13.91 5.47 -6.10
N PHE A 166 -13.94 4.82 -7.26
CA PHE A 166 -13.28 5.34 -8.46
C PHE A 166 -13.95 6.64 -8.97
N ALA A 167 -15.28 6.67 -9.03
CA ALA A 167 -16.03 7.85 -9.46
C ALA A 167 -15.81 9.09 -8.58
N SER A 168 -15.55 8.89 -7.28
CA SER A 168 -15.22 9.98 -6.35
C SER A 168 -13.74 10.40 -6.38
N GLY A 169 -12.92 9.80 -7.24
CA GLY A 169 -11.48 10.06 -7.34
C GLY A 169 -10.65 9.45 -6.22
N GLN A 170 -11.25 8.68 -5.29
CA GLN A 170 -10.53 8.01 -4.22
C GLN A 170 -9.77 6.77 -4.71
N GLY A 171 -10.33 6.08 -5.70
CA GLY A 171 -9.84 4.79 -6.17
C GLY A 171 -9.91 3.69 -5.10
N ALA A 172 -9.27 2.54 -5.34
CA ALA A 172 -9.22 1.44 -4.38
C ALA A 172 -7.90 0.66 -4.48
N MET A 173 -7.40 0.20 -3.34
CA MET A 173 -6.44 -0.91 -3.32
C MET A 173 -7.24 -2.17 -3.59
N ALA A 174 -7.19 -2.70 -4.81
CA ALA A 174 -8.02 -3.81 -5.23
C ALA A 174 -7.28 -4.76 -6.18
N ALA A 175 -7.63 -6.04 -6.13
CA ALA A 175 -7.03 -7.09 -6.94
C ALA A 175 -8.03 -8.21 -7.23
N CYS A 176 -7.76 -9.03 -8.25
CA CYS A 176 -8.61 -10.15 -8.65
C CYS A 176 -7.80 -11.32 -9.23
N ASP A 177 -8.46 -12.45 -9.42
CA ASP A 177 -8.05 -13.52 -10.32
C ASP A 177 -9.26 -14.04 -11.11
N PHE A 178 -8.99 -14.73 -12.22
CA PHE A 178 -10.02 -15.15 -13.18
C PHE A 178 -10.18 -16.67 -13.23
N GLU A 179 -11.43 -17.13 -13.33
CA GLU A 179 -11.83 -18.50 -13.63
C GLU A 179 -11.97 -18.75 -15.13
N ILE A 180 -12.27 -17.70 -15.92
CA ILE A 180 -12.44 -17.80 -17.37
C ILE A 180 -11.33 -17.01 -18.06
N ALA A 181 -10.60 -17.67 -18.95
CA ALA A 181 -9.47 -17.10 -19.67
C ALA A 181 -9.94 -16.17 -20.81
N ASP A 182 -9.08 -15.23 -21.19
CA ASP A 182 -9.18 -14.44 -22.42
C ASP A 182 -7.78 -14.23 -22.99
N ASP A 183 -7.31 -15.19 -23.77
CA ASP A 183 -5.97 -15.21 -24.34
C ASP A 183 -5.69 -13.98 -25.23
N SER A 184 -6.74 -13.42 -25.87
CA SER A 184 -6.61 -12.22 -26.70
C SER A 184 -6.16 -11.00 -25.92
N LYS A 185 -6.37 -11.01 -24.60
CA LYS A 185 -5.99 -9.96 -23.65
C LYS A 185 -4.88 -10.39 -22.69
N GLY A 186 -4.39 -11.63 -22.79
CA GLY A 186 -3.43 -12.21 -21.86
C GLY A 186 -4.03 -12.49 -20.47
N ILE A 187 -5.34 -12.78 -20.39
CA ILE A 187 -6.00 -13.18 -19.15
C ILE A 187 -5.96 -14.69 -18.98
N ILE A 188 -5.36 -15.11 -17.87
CA ILE A 188 -5.25 -16.50 -17.43
C ILE A 188 -6.45 -16.88 -16.55
N GLY A 189 -7.22 -17.87 -16.99
CA GLY A 189 -8.46 -18.34 -16.36
C GLY A 189 -8.32 -19.64 -15.58
N ASN A 190 -7.29 -19.79 -14.76
CA ASN A 190 -7.12 -20.96 -13.89
C ASN A 190 -7.05 -20.57 -12.40
N GLY A 191 -7.29 -19.30 -12.09
CA GLY A 191 -7.14 -18.73 -10.75
C GLY A 191 -5.72 -18.77 -10.18
N GLY A 192 -4.72 -19.04 -11.02
CA GLY A 192 -3.31 -19.10 -10.64
C GLY A 192 -2.55 -17.80 -10.86
N HIS A 193 -3.21 -16.74 -11.37
CA HIS A 193 -2.58 -15.45 -11.64
C HIS A 193 -3.43 -14.31 -11.13
N SER A 194 -2.83 -13.44 -10.31
CA SER A 194 -3.50 -12.26 -9.76
C SER A 194 -3.25 -11.02 -10.64
N TYR A 195 -4.20 -10.10 -10.62
CA TYR A 195 -4.14 -8.82 -11.31
C TYR A 195 -4.56 -7.72 -10.34
N SER A 196 -3.96 -6.54 -10.46
CA SER A 196 -4.45 -5.37 -9.75
C SER A 196 -5.62 -4.73 -10.49
N ILE A 197 -6.63 -4.24 -9.78
CA ILE A 197 -7.76 -3.50 -10.36
C ILE A 197 -7.44 -2.01 -10.32
N ARG A 198 -7.27 -1.41 -11.50
CA ARG A 198 -6.89 0.00 -11.67
C ARG A 198 -8.08 0.94 -11.73
N TRP A 199 -9.20 0.47 -12.24
CA TRP A 199 -10.42 1.25 -12.42
C TRP A 199 -11.65 0.36 -12.56
N VAL A 200 -12.78 0.83 -12.04
CA VAL A 200 -14.11 0.22 -12.20
C VAL A 200 -15.11 1.34 -12.40
N ASP A 201 -15.99 1.21 -13.39
CA ASP A 201 -17.21 2.01 -13.49
C ASP A 201 -18.44 1.12 -13.78
N ASN A 202 -19.48 1.67 -14.41
CA ASN A 202 -20.69 0.92 -14.72
C ASN A 202 -20.50 -0.05 -15.90
N ASP A 203 -19.59 0.23 -16.80
CA ASP A 203 -19.46 -0.45 -18.08
C ASP A 203 -18.11 -1.14 -18.26
N MET A 204 -17.08 -0.70 -17.55
CA MET A 204 -15.70 -1.10 -17.76
C MET A 204 -14.97 -1.43 -16.47
N VAL A 205 -14.05 -2.39 -16.58
CA VAL A 205 -13.02 -2.68 -15.59
C VAL A 205 -11.67 -2.62 -16.28
N VAL A 206 -10.70 -1.98 -15.63
CA VAL A 206 -9.30 -1.94 -16.07
C VAL A 206 -8.46 -2.67 -15.04
N VAL A 207 -7.72 -3.69 -15.47
CA VAL A 207 -6.79 -4.44 -14.63
C VAL A 207 -5.36 -4.31 -15.13
N ILE A 208 -4.40 -4.60 -14.26
CA ILE A 208 -2.96 -4.53 -14.53
C ILE A 208 -2.36 -5.91 -14.26
N ASN A 209 -1.63 -6.43 -15.25
CA ASN A 209 -0.92 -7.70 -15.11
C ASN A 209 0.39 -7.47 -14.34
N PRO A 210 0.66 -8.18 -13.23
CA PRO A 210 1.87 -7.98 -12.43
C PRO A 210 3.17 -8.32 -13.18
N TRP A 211 3.11 -9.09 -14.28
CA TRP A 211 4.27 -9.33 -15.13
C TRP A 211 4.82 -8.05 -15.78
N ASP A 212 3.97 -7.03 -15.94
CA ASP A 212 4.35 -5.73 -16.50
C ASP A 212 3.32 -4.68 -16.08
N THR A 213 3.63 -3.89 -15.05
CA THR A 213 2.66 -2.95 -14.48
C THR A 213 2.36 -1.73 -15.35
N SER A 214 3.07 -1.57 -16.48
CA SER A 214 2.74 -0.55 -17.49
C SER A 214 1.57 -0.97 -18.39
N LYS A 215 1.22 -2.26 -18.43
CA LYS A 215 0.19 -2.79 -19.33
C LYS A 215 -1.18 -2.79 -18.68
N LEU A 216 -2.07 -2.00 -19.27
CA LEU A 216 -3.48 -1.94 -18.92
C LEU A 216 -4.28 -2.93 -19.76
N ILE A 217 -5.14 -3.71 -19.10
CA ILE A 217 -6.08 -4.62 -19.75
C ILE A 217 -7.49 -4.08 -19.51
N TYR A 218 -8.18 -3.79 -20.60
CA TYR A 218 -9.54 -3.25 -20.59
C TYR A 218 -10.53 -4.36 -20.90
N MET A 219 -11.61 -4.43 -20.12
CA MET A 219 -12.73 -5.34 -20.38
C MET A 219 -14.05 -4.71 -19.94
N SER A 220 -15.16 -5.19 -20.52
CA SER A 220 -16.47 -4.76 -20.03
C SER A 220 -16.68 -5.29 -18.61
N ARG A 221 -17.44 -4.55 -17.81
CA ARG A 221 -17.81 -4.98 -16.46
C ARG A 221 -18.58 -6.30 -16.48
N ALA A 222 -19.43 -6.51 -17.48
CA ALA A 222 -20.14 -7.78 -17.66
C ALA A 222 -19.16 -8.94 -17.93
N GLN A 223 -18.14 -8.73 -18.79
CA GLN A 223 -17.10 -9.72 -19.01
C GLN A 223 -16.34 -10.02 -17.72
N PHE A 224 -15.92 -8.98 -16.99
CA PHE A 224 -15.24 -9.12 -15.70
C PHE A 224 -16.08 -9.93 -14.71
N GLU A 225 -17.31 -9.50 -14.42
CA GLU A 225 -18.19 -10.17 -13.44
C GLU A 225 -18.50 -11.63 -13.81
N ASN A 226 -18.51 -11.98 -15.11
CA ASN A 226 -18.71 -13.34 -15.59
C ASN A 226 -17.44 -14.22 -15.49
N SER A 227 -16.26 -13.61 -15.54
CA SER A 227 -14.98 -14.33 -15.63
C SER A 227 -14.22 -14.42 -14.31
N ILE A 228 -14.51 -13.56 -13.33
CA ILE A 228 -13.80 -13.56 -12.06
C ILE A 228 -14.12 -14.77 -11.19
N ARG A 229 -13.08 -15.34 -10.59
CA ARG A 229 -13.20 -16.32 -9.50
C ARG A 229 -13.13 -15.64 -8.14
N TYR A 230 -12.27 -14.63 -8.05
CA TYR A 230 -11.90 -13.97 -6.81
C TYR A 230 -11.70 -12.48 -7.05
N MET A 231 -12.15 -11.66 -6.11
CA MET A 231 -11.72 -10.27 -6.03
C MET A 231 -11.63 -9.79 -4.59
N THR A 232 -10.77 -8.81 -4.37
CA THR A 232 -10.59 -8.21 -3.06
C THR A 232 -10.34 -6.71 -3.18
N TYR A 233 -10.77 -5.95 -2.17
CA TYR A 233 -10.36 -4.57 -2.01
C TYR A 233 -10.26 -4.15 -0.54
N VAL A 234 -9.50 -3.11 -0.27
CA VAL A 234 -9.44 -2.47 1.05
C VAL A 234 -10.60 -1.49 1.20
N ASP A 235 -11.46 -1.74 2.18
CA ASP A 235 -12.47 -0.78 2.64
C ASP A 235 -11.96 -0.07 3.89
N GLU A 236 -11.36 1.10 3.69
CA GLU A 236 -10.83 1.92 4.78
C GLU A 236 -11.90 2.49 5.71
N SER A 237 -13.16 2.58 5.28
CA SER A 237 -14.25 3.11 6.11
C SER A 237 -14.64 2.12 7.20
N SER A 238 -14.74 0.84 6.85
CA SER A 238 -15.04 -0.26 7.78
C SER A 238 -13.78 -0.91 8.37
N LYS A 239 -12.59 -0.51 7.90
CA LYS A 239 -11.29 -1.10 8.25
C LYS A 239 -11.27 -2.60 8.00
N LYS A 240 -11.72 -3.00 6.81
CA LYS A 240 -11.78 -4.39 6.36
C LYS A 240 -11.06 -4.58 5.04
N VAL A 241 -10.53 -5.79 4.84
CA VAL A 241 -10.20 -6.30 3.51
C VAL A 241 -11.42 -7.10 3.04
N VAL A 242 -12.15 -6.56 2.07
CA VAL A 242 -13.30 -7.25 1.49
C VAL A 242 -12.79 -8.31 0.54
N VAL A 243 -13.31 -9.53 0.67
CA VAL A 243 -12.93 -10.67 -0.16
C VAL A 243 -14.20 -11.29 -0.74
N TYR A 244 -14.21 -11.49 -2.05
CA TYR A 244 -15.28 -12.19 -2.76
C TYR A 244 -14.74 -13.47 -3.38
N TRP A 245 -15.54 -14.52 -3.31
CA TRP A 245 -15.35 -15.77 -4.04
C TRP A 245 -16.60 -16.10 -4.86
N ASN A 246 -16.38 -16.50 -6.11
CA ASN A 246 -17.39 -17.00 -7.03
C ASN A 246 -17.77 -18.44 -6.74
#